data_AF-A0A831RES6-F1
#
_entry.id   AF-A0A831RES6-F1
#
_cell.length_a   1.000
_cell.length_b   1.000
_cell.length_c   1.000
_cell.angle_alpha   90.00
_cell.angle_beta   90.00
_cell.angle_gamma   90.00
#
_symmetry.space_group_name_H-M   'P 1'
#
loop_
_entity.id
_entity.type
_entity.pdbx_description
1 polymer ?
#
loop_
_entity_poly.entity_id
_entity_poly.type
_entity_poly.pdbx_seq_one_letter_code
_entity_poly.pdbx_strand_id
1 'polypeptide(L)'
;MTIHQHHLDQIDVEVLLELYRQACINARAYIRLRYLRFAIFVAVNAVIGSATFAVVELHPYHVYLALFGIVLTLLFWILDHRSQKFYDLKCRRILACEKLLGVADYFVPYTEEAPPGLPVRIVMHLIFAVFLIGWITLEALFIIQP
;
A
#
# COMPACT_ATOMS: atom_id res chain seq x y z
N MET A 1 -33.56 -16.50 -40.64
CA MET A 1 -33.82 -16.62 -39.19
C MET A 1 -32.47 -16.50 -38.48
N THR A 2 -32.00 -15.26 -38.32
CA THR A 2 -30.61 -14.90 -37.97
C THR A 2 -30.65 -13.79 -36.93
N ILE A 3 -31.32 -14.05 -35.80
CA ILE A 3 -31.62 -13.02 -34.78
C ILE A 3 -30.75 -13.18 -33.51
N HIS A 4 -29.88 -14.19 -33.41
CA HIS A 4 -29.19 -14.48 -32.14
C HIS A 4 -27.66 -14.45 -32.14
N GLN A 5 -27.00 -13.94 -33.19
CA GLN A 5 -25.54 -13.83 -33.21
C GLN A 5 -24.96 -12.43 -32.95
N HIS A 6 -25.77 -11.38 -32.86
CA HIS A 6 -25.25 -10.02 -32.61
C HIS A 6 -25.25 -9.56 -31.15
N HIS A 7 -25.64 -10.41 -30.20
CA HIS A 7 -25.79 -9.97 -28.82
C HIS A 7 -24.47 -9.86 -28.02
N LEU A 8 -23.34 -10.23 -28.63
CA LEU A 8 -21.99 -10.22 -28.02
C LEU A 8 -21.07 -9.10 -28.58
N ASP A 9 -21.51 -8.31 -29.56
CA ASP A 9 -20.58 -7.54 -30.41
C ASP A 9 -20.41 -6.05 -30.10
N GLN A 10 -21.10 -5.49 -29.12
CA GLN A 10 -20.82 -4.14 -28.65
C GLN A 10 -20.90 -4.13 -27.13
N ILE A 11 -19.76 -4.28 -26.46
CA ILE A 11 -19.62 -3.60 -25.18
C ILE A 11 -19.84 -2.12 -25.51
N ASP A 12 -20.96 -1.55 -25.08
CA ASP A 12 -21.25 -0.14 -25.27
C ASP A 12 -20.04 0.67 -24.78
N VAL A 13 -19.42 1.41 -25.70
CA VAL A 13 -18.20 2.18 -25.44
C VAL A 13 -18.40 3.11 -24.24
N GLU A 14 -19.62 3.62 -24.05
CA GLU A 14 -20.03 4.40 -22.88
C GLU A 14 -19.90 3.63 -21.57
N VAL A 15 -20.34 2.37 -21.53
CA VAL A 15 -20.22 1.50 -20.35
C VAL A 15 -18.75 1.22 -20.05
N LEU A 16 -17.93 0.98 -21.07
CA LEU A 16 -16.50 0.73 -20.90
C LEU A 16 -15.74 1.96 -20.41
N LEU A 17 -16.08 3.15 -20.92
CA LEU A 17 -15.54 4.44 -20.46
C LEU A 17 -15.93 4.75 -19.01
N GLU A 18 -17.17 4.45 -18.61
CA GLU A 18 -17.61 4.64 -17.23
C GLU A 18 -16.90 3.67 -16.27
N LEU A 19 -16.72 2.40 -16.67
CA LEU A 19 -15.93 1.43 -15.90
C LEU A 19 -14.46 1.88 -15.76
N TYR A 20 -13.88 2.41 -16.83
CA TYR A 20 -12.53 2.98 -16.81
C TYR A 20 -12.44 4.17 -15.85
N ARG A 21 -13.35 5.14 -15.97
CA ARG A 21 -13.43 6.32 -15.10
C ARG A 21 -13.54 5.91 -13.63
N GLN A 22 -14.44 4.98 -13.31
CA GLN A 22 -14.61 4.47 -11.95
C GLN A 22 -13.35 3.76 -11.45
N ALA A 23 -12.67 2.98 -12.30
CA ALA A 23 -11.43 2.31 -11.93
C ALA A 23 -10.31 3.32 -11.62
N CYS A 24 -10.16 4.39 -12.41
CA CYS A 24 -9.20 5.47 -12.17
C CYS A 24 -9.50 6.27 -10.89
N ILE A 25 -10.77 6.64 -10.66
CA ILE A 25 -11.19 7.34 -9.42
C ILE A 25 -10.87 6.47 -8.20
N ASN A 26 -11.21 5.19 -8.25
CA ASN A 26 -10.92 4.24 -7.19
C ASN A 26 -9.41 4.11 -6.93
N ALA A 27 -8.60 3.98 -7.98
CA ALA A 27 -7.14 3.90 -7.85
C ALA A 27 -6.54 5.16 -7.18
N ARG A 28 -7.04 6.36 -7.53
CA ARG A 28 -6.59 7.61 -6.90
C ARG A 28 -6.98 7.69 -5.43
N ALA A 29 -8.23 7.40 -5.09
CA ALA A 29 -8.70 7.36 -3.70
C ALA A 29 -7.87 6.35 -2.88
N TYR A 30 -7.48 5.25 -3.51
CA TYR A 30 -6.68 4.21 -2.93
C TYR A 30 -5.27 4.65 -2.55
N ILE A 31 -4.56 5.29 -3.50
CA ILE A 31 -3.22 5.82 -3.28
C ILE A 31 -3.23 6.82 -2.11
N ARG A 32 -4.24 7.70 -2.08
CA ARG A 32 -4.42 8.66 -0.98
C ARG A 32 -4.59 7.96 0.38
N LEU A 33 -5.42 6.92 0.45
CA LEU A 33 -5.63 6.15 1.66
C LEU A 33 -4.33 5.46 2.13
N ARG A 34 -3.53 4.94 1.19
CA ARG A 34 -2.23 4.33 1.48
C ARG A 34 -1.24 5.32 2.10
N TYR A 35 -1.10 6.51 1.51
CA TYR A 35 -0.24 7.57 2.07
C TYR A 35 -0.68 8.00 3.46
N LEU A 36 -1.98 8.14 3.68
CA LEU A 36 -2.51 8.52 4.99
C LEU A 36 -2.22 7.45 6.06
N ARG A 37 -2.41 6.17 5.73
CA ARG A 37 -2.04 5.05 6.62
C ARG A 37 -0.55 5.03 6.94
N PHE A 38 0.29 5.24 5.92
CA PHE A 38 1.74 5.29 6.09
C PHE A 38 2.17 6.46 6.99
N ALA A 39 1.60 7.65 6.79
CA ALA A 39 1.86 8.81 7.63
C ALA A 39 1.47 8.57 9.10
N ILE A 40 0.31 7.95 9.33
CA ILE A 40 -0.14 7.57 10.68
C ILE A 40 0.83 6.55 11.30
N PHE A 41 1.25 5.52 10.55
CA PHE A 41 2.22 4.53 11.03
C PHE A 41 3.52 5.18 11.49
N VAL A 42 4.10 6.07 10.66
CA VAL A 42 5.35 6.77 10.99
C VAL A 42 5.14 7.68 12.20
N ALA A 43 4.05 8.45 12.25
CA ALA A 43 3.77 9.34 13.37
C ALA A 43 3.61 8.58 14.69
N VAL A 44 2.85 7.48 14.69
CA VAL A 44 2.63 6.65 15.88
C VAL A 44 3.95 6.02 16.35
N ASN A 45 4.75 5.45 15.45
CA ASN A 45 6.04 4.86 15.83
C ASN A 45 7.03 5.91 16.32
N ALA A 46 7.06 7.10 15.72
CA ALA A 46 7.92 8.18 16.16
C ALA A 46 7.52 8.67 17.56
N VAL A 47 6.22 8.86 17.83
CA VAL A 47 5.72 9.29 19.13
C VAL A 47 6.04 8.25 20.21
N ILE A 48 5.69 6.98 19.98
CA ILE A 48 5.94 5.91 20.96
C ILE A 48 7.45 5.70 21.17
N GLY A 49 8.21 5.67 20.08
CA GLY A 49 9.68 5.55 20.13
C GLY A 49 10.30 6.67 20.95
N SER A 50 9.91 7.93 20.68
CA SER A 50 10.40 9.09 21.44
C SER A 50 10.00 9.05 22.91
N ALA A 51 8.76 8.67 23.22
CA ALA A 51 8.25 8.58 24.59
C ALA A 51 9.02 7.52 25.41
N THR A 52 9.39 6.39 24.79
CA THR A 52 10.15 5.31 25.42
C THR A 52 11.50 5.77 25.96
N PHE A 53 12.16 6.72 25.28
CA PHE A 53 13.46 7.26 25.71
C PHE A 53 13.36 8.54 26.54
N ALA A 54 12.30 9.34 26.35
CA ALA A 54 12.15 10.62 27.02
C ALA A 54 11.56 10.50 28.44
N VAL A 55 10.76 9.45 28.70
CA VAL A 55 10.01 9.32 29.95
C VAL A 55 10.54 8.16 30.78
N VAL A 56 11.22 8.50 31.88
CA VAL A 56 11.88 7.53 32.75
C VAL A 56 10.90 6.52 33.37
N GLU A 57 9.65 6.93 33.61
CA GLU A 57 8.59 6.07 34.18
C GLU A 57 8.14 4.94 33.24
N LEU A 58 8.44 5.02 31.93
CA LEU A 58 8.12 3.99 30.95
C LEU A 58 9.17 2.88 30.84
N HIS A 59 10.37 3.07 31.43
CA HIS A 59 11.42 2.05 31.48
C HIS A 59 10.97 0.69 32.05
N PRO A 60 10.23 0.57 33.16
CA PRO A 60 9.77 -0.73 33.65
C PRO A 60 8.79 -1.44 32.70
N TYR A 61 8.20 -0.72 31.74
CA TYR A 61 7.23 -1.26 30.79
C TYR A 61 7.80 -1.47 29.38
N HIS A 62 9.13 -1.43 29.22
CA HIS A 62 9.82 -1.54 27.93
C HIS A 62 9.41 -2.78 27.11
N VAL A 63 9.19 -3.94 27.76
CA VAL A 63 8.73 -5.17 27.08
C VAL A 63 7.35 -4.97 26.45
N TYR A 64 6.41 -4.36 27.19
CA TYR A 64 5.06 -4.11 26.68
C TYR A 64 5.06 -3.08 25.55
N LEU A 65 5.90 -2.04 25.64
CA LEU A 65 6.11 -1.06 24.57
C LEU A 65 6.69 -1.69 23.31
N ALA A 66 7.73 -2.51 23.44
CA ALA A 66 8.36 -3.20 22.33
C ALA A 66 7.37 -4.17 21.64
N LEU A 67 6.65 -4.97 22.43
CA LEU A 67 5.59 -5.85 21.90
C LEU A 67 4.51 -5.05 21.19
N PHE A 68 4.07 -3.93 21.76
CA PHE A 68 3.08 -3.06 21.13
C PHE A 68 3.58 -2.49 19.79
N GLY A 69 4.83 -2.03 19.73
CA GLY A 69 5.49 -1.55 18.52
C GLY A 69 5.61 -2.63 17.44
N ILE A 70 5.98 -3.86 17.81
CA ILE A 70 6.04 -5.02 16.91
C ILE A 70 4.65 -5.34 16.36
N VAL A 71 3.63 -5.43 17.22
CA VAL A 71 2.25 -5.74 16.82
C VAL A 71 1.70 -4.68 15.87
N LEU A 72 1.92 -3.39 16.17
CA LEU A 72 1.55 -2.29 15.28
C LEU A 72 2.24 -2.41 13.92
N THR A 73 3.54 -2.66 13.91
CA THR A 73 4.33 -2.80 12.68
C THR A 73 3.83 -3.96 11.82
N LEU A 74 3.55 -5.11 12.43
CA LEU A 74 2.97 -6.27 11.73
C LEU A 74 1.57 -5.97 11.19
N LEU A 75 0.73 -5.29 11.96
CA LEU A 75 -0.64 -4.95 11.55
C LEU A 75 -0.63 -4.00 10.33
N PHE A 76 0.21 -2.96 10.37
CA PHE A 76 0.37 -2.05 9.23
C PHE A 76 0.98 -2.74 8.01
N TRP A 77 1.91 -3.67 8.20
CA TRP A 77 2.48 -4.46 7.11
C TRP A 77 1.43 -5.37 6.46
N ILE A 78 0.62 -6.09 7.25
CA ILE A 78 -0.48 -6.92 6.73
C ILE A 78 -1.49 -6.06 5.97
N LEU A 79 -1.84 -4.89 6.52
CA LEU A 79 -2.73 -3.95 5.86
C LEU A 79 -2.15 -3.46 4.53
N ASP A 80 -0.85 -3.11 4.46
CA ASP A 80 -0.19 -2.70 3.21
C ASP A 80 -0.17 -3.87 2.19
N HIS A 81 0.14 -5.08 2.64
CA HIS A 81 0.17 -6.26 1.76
C HIS A 81 -1.20 -6.59 1.16
N ARG A 82 -2.25 -6.64 2.00
CA ARG A 82 -3.63 -6.82 1.51
C ARG A 82 -4.00 -5.68 0.58
N SER A 83 -3.58 -4.48 0.93
CA SER A 83 -3.89 -3.29 0.16
C SER A 83 -3.31 -3.32 -1.25
N GLN A 84 -2.07 -3.76 -1.36
CA GLN A 84 -1.39 -3.90 -2.63
C GLN A 84 -2.09 -4.87 -3.59
N LYS A 85 -2.55 -6.03 -3.10
CA LYS A 85 -3.29 -7.00 -3.94
C LYS A 85 -4.56 -6.39 -4.56
N PHE A 86 -5.26 -5.53 -3.83
CA PHE A 86 -6.41 -4.81 -4.35
C PHE A 86 -6.02 -3.77 -5.41
N TYR A 87 -4.93 -3.05 -5.19
CA TYR A 87 -4.42 -2.06 -6.15
C TYR A 87 -4.00 -2.72 -7.48
N ASP A 88 -3.25 -3.81 -7.42
CA ASP A 88 -2.78 -4.54 -8.60
C ASP A 88 -3.97 -5.04 -9.44
N LEU A 89 -5.04 -5.52 -8.79
CA LEU A 89 -6.26 -5.95 -9.46
C LEU A 89 -6.98 -4.77 -10.14
N LYS A 90 -6.97 -3.57 -9.56
CA LYS A 90 -7.55 -2.37 -10.17
C LYS A 90 -6.70 -1.88 -11.35
N CYS A 91 -5.38 -1.84 -11.22
CA CYS A 91 -4.48 -1.51 -12.33
C CYS A 91 -4.65 -2.45 -13.52
N ARG A 92 -4.77 -3.76 -13.28
CA ARG A 92 -5.06 -4.73 -14.35
C ARG A 92 -6.39 -4.47 -15.05
N ARG A 93 -7.43 -4.06 -14.32
CA ARG A 93 -8.73 -3.70 -14.90
C ARG A 93 -8.66 -2.42 -15.75
N ILE A 94 -7.92 -1.41 -15.29
CA ILE A 94 -7.66 -0.17 -16.04
C ILE A 94 -6.98 -0.51 -17.36
N LEU A 95 -5.88 -1.28 -17.32
CA LEU A 95 -5.16 -1.74 -18.50
C LEU A 95 -6.03 -2.58 -19.45
N ALA A 96 -6.90 -3.43 -18.92
CA ALA A 96 -7.83 -4.22 -19.74
C ALA A 96 -8.85 -3.32 -20.46
N CYS A 97 -9.38 -2.29 -19.79
CA CYS A 97 -10.28 -1.32 -20.40
C CYS A 97 -9.57 -0.49 -21.49
N GLU A 98 -8.32 -0.06 -21.24
CA GLU A 98 -7.51 0.68 -22.22
C GLU A 98 -7.26 -0.13 -23.50
N LYS A 99 -6.95 -1.43 -23.34
CA LYS A 99 -6.80 -2.36 -24.47
C LYS A 99 -8.10 -2.53 -25.25
N LEU A 100 -9.23 -2.69 -24.57
CA LEU A 100 -10.54 -2.87 -25.21
C LEU A 100 -11.05 -1.61 -25.91
N LEU A 101 -10.69 -0.42 -25.42
CA LEU A 101 -11.03 0.86 -26.07
C LEU A 101 -10.18 1.15 -27.31
N GLY A 102 -9.14 0.34 -27.61
CA GLY A 102 -8.19 0.62 -28.69
C GLY A 102 -7.29 1.83 -28.40
N VAL A 103 -7.23 2.25 -27.15
CA VAL A 103 -6.51 3.46 -26.69
C VAL A 103 -5.11 3.11 -26.16
N ALA A 104 -4.74 1.83 -26.21
CA ALA A 104 -3.45 1.31 -25.75
C ALA A 104 -2.23 2.04 -26.36
N ASP A 105 -2.37 2.63 -27.56
CA ASP A 105 -1.28 3.37 -28.21
C ASP A 105 -1.34 4.90 -27.99
N TYR A 106 -2.47 5.45 -27.52
CA TYR A 106 -2.71 6.91 -27.45
C TYR A 106 -2.66 7.49 -26.03
N PHE A 107 -2.93 6.68 -24.99
CA PHE A 107 -2.88 7.12 -23.58
C PHE A 107 -1.81 6.39 -22.75
N VAL A 108 -0.80 5.80 -23.39
CA VAL A 108 0.39 5.38 -22.67
C VAL A 108 1.46 6.47 -22.77
N PRO A 109 1.54 7.40 -21.80
CA PRO A 109 2.82 7.89 -21.35
C PRO A 109 3.18 7.21 -20.03
N TYR A 110 4.33 6.51 -20.07
CA TYR A 110 5.10 5.96 -18.95
C TYR A 110 4.51 4.76 -18.18
N THR A 111 4.45 3.59 -18.83
CA THR A 111 4.66 2.32 -18.11
C THR A 111 5.78 1.45 -18.67
N GLU A 112 6.47 1.83 -19.75
CA GLU A 112 7.61 1.04 -20.22
C GLU A 112 8.90 1.25 -19.43
N GLU A 113 9.04 2.34 -18.68
CA GLU A 113 10.12 2.45 -17.72
C GLU A 113 9.55 3.15 -16.48
N ALA A 114 9.04 2.36 -15.53
CA ALA A 114 9.23 2.78 -14.15
C ALA A 114 10.72 3.10 -14.04
N PRO A 115 11.13 4.35 -13.70
CA PRO A 115 12.54 4.72 -13.68
C PRO A 115 13.31 3.65 -12.90
N PRO A 116 14.54 3.28 -13.30
CA PRO A 116 15.33 2.25 -12.63
C PRO A 116 15.48 2.64 -11.17
N GLY A 117 14.61 2.08 -10.35
CA GLY A 117 14.28 2.59 -9.04
C GLY A 117 13.61 1.47 -8.29
N LEU A 118 13.90 1.40 -6.99
CA LEU A 118 13.36 0.36 -6.15
C LEU A 118 11.83 0.41 -6.23
N PRO A 119 11.16 -0.68 -6.64
CA PRO A 119 9.71 -0.70 -6.68
C PRO A 119 9.19 -0.32 -5.30
N VAL A 120 8.21 0.58 -5.24
CA VAL A 120 7.65 1.16 -4.00
C VAL A 120 7.31 0.08 -2.95
N ARG A 121 6.96 -1.12 -3.42
CA ARG A 121 6.82 -2.32 -2.58
C ARG A 121 8.07 -2.60 -1.73
N ILE A 122 9.23 -2.71 -2.36
CA ILE A 122 10.50 -3.03 -1.68
C ILE A 122 10.82 -1.92 -0.69
N VAL A 123 10.66 -0.65 -1.07
CA VAL A 123 10.88 0.49 -0.17
C VAL A 123 10.01 0.39 1.08
N MET A 124 8.71 0.10 0.93
CA MET A 124 7.81 -0.06 2.07
C MET A 124 8.19 -1.25 2.96
N HIS A 125 8.56 -2.39 2.38
CA HIS A 125 9.00 -3.56 3.15
C HIS A 125 10.29 -3.29 3.92
N LEU A 126 11.25 -2.57 3.31
CA LEU A 126 12.47 -2.15 3.97
C LEU A 126 12.17 -1.22 5.15
N ILE A 127 11.25 -0.26 4.98
CA ILE A 127 10.84 0.63 6.08
C ILE A 127 10.22 -0.18 7.23
N PHE A 128 9.28 -1.09 6.95
CA PHE A 128 8.70 -1.94 7.98
C PHE A 128 9.74 -2.82 8.68
N ALA A 129 10.69 -3.39 7.93
CA ALA A 129 11.78 -4.17 8.49
C ALA A 129 12.67 -3.33 9.40
N VAL A 130 13.01 -2.09 9.02
CA VAL A 130 13.80 -1.17 9.84
C VAL A 130 13.09 -0.87 11.16
N PHE A 131 11.79 -0.57 11.14
CA PHE A 131 11.03 -0.34 12.37
C PHE A 131 10.93 -1.60 13.23
N LEU A 132 10.70 -2.77 12.63
CA LEU A 132 10.62 -4.04 13.35
C LEU A 132 11.95 -4.37 14.05
N ILE A 133 13.07 -4.25 13.32
CA ILE A 133 14.42 -4.42 13.87
C ILE A 133 14.65 -3.39 14.97
N GLY A 134 14.25 -2.13 14.76
CA GLY A 134 14.34 -1.05 15.74
C GLY A 134 13.68 -1.42 17.08
N TRP A 135 12.45 -1.94 17.04
CA TRP A 135 11.74 -2.42 18.24
C TRP A 135 12.44 -3.60 18.93
N ILE A 136 12.94 -4.56 18.16
CA ILE A 136 13.69 -5.72 18.69
C ILE A 136 15.01 -5.26 19.33
N THR A 137 15.73 -4.33 18.72
CA THR A 137 16.96 -3.76 19.31
C THR A 137 16.68 -2.96 20.57
N LEU A 138 15.55 -2.26 20.62
CA LEU A 138 15.10 -1.53 21.80
C LEU A 138 14.86 -2.49 22.98
N GLU A 139 14.18 -3.60 22.74
CA GLU A 139 14.00 -4.66 23.73
C GLU A 139 15.36 -5.22 24.19
N ALA A 140 16.25 -5.55 23.25
CA ALA A 140 17.57 -6.08 23.56
C ALA A 140 18.44 -5.09 24.38
N LEU A 141 18.36 -3.78 24.09
CA LEU A 141 19.08 -2.74 24.81
C LEU A 141 18.67 -2.67 26.28
N PHE A 142 17.36 -2.73 26.57
CA PHE A 142 16.86 -2.69 27.94
C PHE A 142 17.10 -3.98 28.73
N ILE A 143 17.25 -5.13 28.05
CA ILE A 143 17.68 -6.37 28.71
C ILE A 143 19.15 -6.32 29.10
N ILE A 144 20.01 -5.70 28.28
CA ILE A 144 21.46 -5.63 28.50
C ILE A 144 21.84 -4.48 29.45
N GLN A 145 21.04 -3.40 29.49
CA GLN A 145 21.19 -2.25 30.38
C GLN A 145 19.97 -2.17 31.33
N PRO A 146 19.93 -2.98 32.39
CA PRO A 146 18.86 -2.92 33.39
C PRO A 146 18.86 -1.61 34.20
#